data_AF-A0A3R7B6V9-F1
#
_entry.id   AF-A0A3R7B6V9-F1
#
_cell.length_a   1.000
_cell.length_b   1.000
_cell.length_c   1.000
_cell.angle_alpha   90.00
_cell.angle_beta   90.00
_cell.angle_gamma   90.00
#
_symmetry.space_group_name_H-M   'P 1'
#
loop_
_entity.id
_entity.type
_entity.pdbx_description
1 polymer ?
#
loop_
_entity_poly.entity_id
_entity_poly.type
_entity_poly.pdbx_seq_one_letter_code
_entity_poly.pdbx_strand_id
1 'polypeptide(L)'
;MLVAALTLLLHGCLESGDTRCAKSVMNMAQTFYCTHKHKQHYLLPNLVLHPLWQTAHFWGDAVLLGIGEELSRHSFDTPWQCLSASARAALVVTVHNVVFGQLSTFVYNMASFRLSRHQIRQFVHTVALSFELSEDQRMALLAAVAALSIENEEDGRAILGGDAALFTTAIFPEWRKTAPPKDTAMQALVGHGLSRIKGIFDRDMDKASSQVLLANAQTILWGTRWSK
;
A
#
# COMPACT_ATOMS: atom_id res chain seq x y z
N MET A 1 -17.67 16.82 18.89
CA MET A 1 -18.33 17.04 17.59
C MET A 1 -17.47 16.59 16.41
N LEU A 2 -16.21 17.02 16.28
CA LEU A 2 -15.34 16.61 15.16
C LEU A 2 -15.14 15.09 15.01
N VAL A 3 -14.78 14.39 16.09
CA VAL A 3 -14.62 12.92 16.09
C VAL A 3 -15.90 12.22 15.61
N ALA A 4 -17.07 12.66 16.09
CA ALA A 4 -18.35 12.08 15.70
C ALA A 4 -18.66 12.30 14.22
N ALA A 5 -18.38 13.50 13.69
CA ALA A 5 -18.53 13.80 12.27
C ALA A 5 -17.59 12.95 11.39
N LEU A 6 -16.32 12.81 11.79
CA LEU A 6 -15.35 11.95 11.09
C LEU A 6 -15.75 10.47 11.17
N THR A 7 -16.31 10.03 12.29
CA THR A 7 -16.84 8.67 12.45
C THR A 7 -18.00 8.40 11.50
N LEU A 8 -18.95 9.34 11.37
CA LEU A 8 -20.06 9.24 10.42
C LEU A 8 -19.56 9.24 8.96
N LEU A 9 -18.56 10.08 8.66
CA LEU A 9 -17.92 10.10 7.34
C LEU A 9 -17.28 8.74 7.02
N LEU A 10 -16.56 8.13 7.96
CA LEU A 10 -15.93 6.82 7.79
C LEU A 10 -16.96 5.69 7.62
N HIS A 11 -18.13 5.76 8.25
CA HIS A 11 -19.24 4.83 7.98
C HIS A 11 -19.72 4.98 6.54
N GLY A 12 -19.95 6.22 6.08
CA GLY A 12 -20.32 6.48 4.69
C GLY A 12 -19.29 5.98 3.69
N CYS A 13 -17.99 6.16 3.97
CA CYS A 13 -16.90 5.62 3.14
C CYS A 13 -16.87 4.09 3.12
N LEU A 14 -17.19 3.42 4.24
CA LEU A 14 -17.26 1.97 4.31
C LEU A 14 -18.39 1.42 3.43
N GLU A 15 -19.57 2.06 3.47
CA GLU A 15 -20.74 1.66 2.69
C GLU A 15 -20.57 1.94 1.19
N SER A 16 -19.97 3.08 0.84
CA SER A 16 -19.79 3.50 -0.56
C SER A 16 -18.50 3.00 -1.21
N GLY A 17 -17.55 2.48 -0.41
CA GLY A 17 -16.22 2.11 -0.90
C GLY A 17 -15.29 3.30 -1.20
N ASP A 18 -15.57 4.50 -0.68
CA ASP A 18 -14.74 5.69 -0.89
C ASP A 18 -13.42 5.62 -0.09
N THR A 19 -12.47 4.91 -0.69
CA THR A 19 -11.14 4.69 -0.12
C THR A 19 -10.31 5.98 -0.09
N ARG A 20 -10.51 6.91 -1.03
CA ARG A 20 -9.73 8.15 -1.10
C ARG A 20 -10.06 9.05 0.09
N CYS A 21 -11.34 9.23 0.37
CA CYS A 21 -11.78 9.99 1.53
C CYS A 21 -11.32 9.31 2.83
N ALA A 22 -11.54 8.00 2.98
CA ALA A 22 -11.11 7.25 4.16
C ALA A 22 -9.59 7.32 4.40
N LYS A 23 -8.76 7.20 3.35
CA LYS A 23 -7.29 7.38 3.42
C LYS A 23 -6.92 8.81 3.85
N SER A 24 -7.68 9.82 3.42
CA SER A 24 -7.45 11.20 3.83
C SER A 24 -7.74 11.39 5.33
N VAL A 25 -8.84 10.80 5.83
CA VAL A 25 -9.16 10.77 7.26
C VAL A 25 -8.10 10.01 8.06
N MET A 26 -7.59 8.88 7.55
CA MET A 26 -6.49 8.12 8.14
C MET A 26 -5.24 8.99 8.36
N ASN A 27 -4.79 9.69 7.32
CA ASN A 27 -3.63 10.59 7.39
C ASN A 27 -3.86 11.75 8.38
N MET A 28 -5.06 12.36 8.36
CA MET A 28 -5.41 13.41 9.32
C MET A 28 -5.42 12.90 10.75
N ALA A 29 -5.94 11.69 10.98
CA ALA A 29 -6.03 11.11 12.32
C ALA A 29 -4.65 10.95 12.95
N GLN A 30 -3.64 10.56 12.17
CA GLN A 30 -2.25 10.37 12.61
C GLN A 30 -1.50 11.68 12.84
N THR A 31 -1.87 12.78 12.18
CA THR A 31 -1.09 14.02 12.17
C THR A 31 -1.74 15.17 12.94
N PHE A 32 -3.06 15.18 13.07
CA PHE A 32 -3.80 16.31 13.62
C PHE A 32 -4.28 16.08 15.06
N TYR A 33 -4.34 17.17 15.80
CA TYR A 33 -4.97 17.29 17.11
C TYR A 33 -5.79 18.57 17.17
N CYS A 34 -6.79 18.62 18.05
CA CYS A 34 -7.46 19.88 18.38
C CYS A 34 -6.98 20.40 19.74
N THR A 35 -6.79 21.72 19.83
CA THR A 35 -6.47 22.38 21.10
C THR A 35 -7.75 22.87 21.74
N HIS A 36 -8.07 22.39 22.94
CA HIS A 36 -9.20 22.86 23.72
C HIS A 36 -8.76 23.08 25.16
N LYS A 37 -9.04 24.27 25.72
CA LYS A 37 -8.60 24.66 27.08
C LYS A 37 -7.11 24.38 27.33
N HIS A 38 -6.25 24.75 26.37
CA HIS A 38 -4.80 24.54 26.39
C HIS A 38 -4.34 23.07 26.44
N LYS A 39 -5.23 22.10 26.22
CA LYS A 39 -4.89 20.68 26.08
C LYS A 39 -5.02 20.24 24.63
N GLN A 40 -4.06 19.43 24.18
CA GLN A 40 -4.09 18.81 22.87
C GLN A 40 -4.90 17.51 22.95
N HIS A 41 -5.88 17.39 22.07
CA HIS A 41 -6.71 16.20 21.91
C HIS A 41 -6.44 15.62 20.52
N TYR A 42 -5.64 14.55 20.48
CA TYR A 42 -5.31 13.84 19.25
C TYR A 42 -6.55 13.13 18.68
N LEU A 43 -6.62 13.08 17.35
CA LEU A 43 -7.73 12.44 16.65
C LEU A 43 -7.61 10.91 16.67
N LEU A 44 -6.39 10.38 16.46
CA LEU A 44 -6.14 8.94 16.34
C LEU A 44 -6.80 8.09 17.45
N PRO A 45 -6.64 8.38 18.77
CA PRO A 45 -7.17 7.51 19.81
C PRO A 45 -8.68 7.28 19.73
N ASN A 46 -9.43 8.24 19.17
CA ASN A 46 -10.88 8.17 19.07
C ASN A 46 -11.37 7.57 17.74
N LEU A 47 -10.51 7.49 16.73
CA LEU A 47 -10.85 6.97 15.40
C LEU A 47 -10.29 5.56 15.16
N VAL A 48 -9.29 5.14 15.93
CA VAL A 48 -8.56 3.89 15.75
C VAL A 48 -9.43 2.63 15.85
N LEU A 49 -10.57 2.71 16.55
CA LEU A 49 -11.51 1.61 16.73
C LEU A 49 -12.56 1.49 15.62
N HIS A 50 -12.53 2.35 14.61
CA HIS A 50 -13.51 2.32 13.54
C HIS A 50 -13.41 1.02 12.72
N PRO A 51 -14.52 0.31 12.40
CA PRO A 51 -14.49 -0.99 11.71
C PRO A 51 -13.80 -0.98 10.35
N LEU A 52 -13.84 0.16 9.63
CA LEU A 52 -13.19 0.33 8.32
C LEU A 52 -11.70 -0.08 8.34
N TRP A 53 -11.00 0.12 9.45
CA TRP A 53 -9.58 -0.26 9.56
C TRP A 53 -9.35 -1.76 9.63
N GLN A 54 -10.37 -2.56 9.96
CA GLN A 54 -10.26 -4.03 9.92
C GLN A 54 -10.59 -4.60 8.54
N THR A 55 -10.96 -3.75 7.57
CA THR A 55 -11.38 -4.18 6.25
C THR A 55 -10.18 -4.36 5.30
N ALA A 56 -9.89 -5.59 4.88
CA ALA A 56 -8.72 -5.90 4.02
C ALA A 56 -8.73 -5.15 2.68
N HIS A 57 -9.90 -5.04 2.03
CA HIS A 57 -10.02 -4.38 0.74
C HIS A 57 -9.73 -2.88 0.81
N PHE A 58 -10.03 -2.21 1.93
CA PHE A 58 -9.65 -0.81 2.15
C PHE A 58 -8.13 -0.64 2.08
N TRP A 59 -7.37 -1.46 2.81
CA TRP A 59 -5.90 -1.39 2.80
C TRP A 59 -5.33 -1.72 1.43
N GLY A 60 -5.94 -2.68 0.73
CA GLY A 60 -5.58 -3.03 -0.62
C GLY A 60 -5.77 -1.88 -1.61
N ASP A 61 -6.93 -1.22 -1.60
CA ASP A 61 -7.18 -0.07 -2.46
C ASP A 61 -6.37 1.16 -2.03
N ALA A 62 -6.16 1.38 -0.73
CA ALA A 62 -5.40 2.52 -0.21
C ALA A 62 -3.91 2.45 -0.61
N VAL A 63 -3.29 1.27 -0.60
CA VAL A 63 -1.91 1.12 -1.05
C VAL A 63 -1.80 1.31 -2.57
N LEU A 64 -2.76 0.83 -3.35
CA LEU A 64 -2.80 1.08 -4.80
C LEU A 64 -2.96 2.57 -5.13
N LEU A 65 -3.79 3.28 -4.35
CA LEU A 65 -3.90 4.74 -4.46
C LEU A 65 -2.57 5.42 -4.17
N GLY A 66 -1.88 5.04 -3.08
CA GLY A 66 -0.56 5.58 -2.74
C GLY A 66 0.48 5.33 -3.83
N ILE A 67 0.54 4.11 -4.37
CA ILE A 67 1.42 3.75 -5.48
C ILE A 67 1.08 4.57 -6.73
N GLY A 68 -0.21 4.64 -7.11
CA GLY A 68 -0.67 5.37 -8.29
C GLY A 68 -0.38 6.88 -8.19
N GLU A 69 -0.59 7.48 -7.03
CA GLU A 69 -0.26 8.88 -6.74
C GLU A 69 1.25 9.14 -6.90
N GLU A 70 2.10 8.28 -6.35
CA GLU A 70 3.56 8.43 -6.48
C GLU A 70 4.02 8.26 -7.92
N LEU A 71 3.53 7.23 -8.62
CA LEU A 71 3.88 7.02 -10.02
C LEU A 71 3.37 8.15 -10.92
N SER A 72 2.25 8.78 -10.58
CA SER A 72 1.73 9.93 -11.34
C SER A 72 2.61 11.18 -11.23
N ARG A 73 3.46 11.28 -10.19
CA ARG A 73 4.44 12.37 -10.06
C ARG A 73 5.61 12.23 -11.04
N HIS A 74 5.80 11.05 -11.61
CA HIS A 74 6.81 10.79 -12.61
C HIS A 74 6.19 10.88 -14.01
N SER A 75 6.75 11.71 -14.89
CA SER A 75 6.32 11.76 -16.29
C SER A 75 6.86 10.53 -17.04
N PHE A 76 5.94 9.67 -17.47
CA PHE A 76 6.23 8.52 -18.33
C PHE A 76 5.58 8.75 -19.70
N ASP A 77 6.12 9.71 -20.44
CA ASP A 77 5.53 10.17 -21.71
C ASP A 77 5.86 9.23 -22.87
N THR A 78 6.89 8.40 -22.72
CA THR A 78 7.27 7.41 -23.73
C THR A 78 6.56 6.08 -23.49
N PRO A 79 5.84 5.53 -24.49
CA PRO A 79 5.25 4.20 -24.39
C PRO A 79 6.29 3.12 -24.10
N TRP A 80 5.94 2.12 -23.27
CA TRP A 80 6.84 1.02 -22.86
C TRP A 80 7.57 0.34 -24.03
N GLN A 81 6.86 0.12 -25.14
CA GLN A 81 7.39 -0.54 -26.34
C GLN A 81 8.52 0.26 -27.00
N CYS A 82 8.50 1.58 -26.85
CA CYS A 82 9.49 2.49 -27.41
C CYS A 82 10.71 2.70 -26.49
N LEU A 83 10.65 2.21 -25.24
CA LEU A 83 11.77 2.29 -24.31
C LEU A 83 12.87 1.29 -24.69
N SER A 84 14.12 1.71 -24.54
CA SER A 84 15.28 0.81 -24.62
C SER A 84 15.27 -0.19 -23.45
N ALA A 85 16.02 -1.30 -23.59
CA ALA A 85 16.15 -2.29 -22.52
C ALA A 85 16.65 -1.69 -21.20
N SER A 86 17.61 -0.75 -21.26
CA SER A 86 18.12 -0.05 -20.08
C SER A 86 17.08 0.88 -19.44
N ALA A 87 16.29 1.61 -20.25
CA ALA A 87 15.23 2.47 -19.77
C ALA A 87 14.08 1.66 -19.14
N ARG A 88 13.75 0.50 -19.71
CA ARG A 88 12.78 -0.44 -19.12
C ARG A 88 13.26 -0.96 -17.78
N ALA A 89 14.53 -1.38 -17.67
CA ALA A 89 15.11 -1.84 -16.42
C ALA A 89 15.08 -0.75 -15.34
N ALA A 90 15.46 0.49 -15.68
CA ALA A 90 15.39 1.63 -14.78
C ALA A 90 13.95 1.95 -14.32
N LEU A 91 12.97 1.81 -15.21
CA LEU A 91 11.57 2.00 -14.88
C LEU A 91 11.06 0.92 -13.91
N VAL A 92 11.42 -0.35 -14.14
CA VAL A 92 11.08 -1.44 -13.21
C VAL A 92 11.65 -1.16 -11.82
N VAL A 93 12.91 -0.75 -11.72
CA VAL A 93 13.53 -0.36 -10.44
C VAL A 93 12.78 0.80 -9.79
N THR A 94 12.39 1.82 -10.55
CA THR A 94 11.58 2.93 -10.06
C THR A 94 10.26 2.45 -9.47
N VAL A 95 9.53 1.59 -10.19
CA VAL A 95 8.26 1.02 -9.71
C VAL A 95 8.47 0.22 -8.43
N HIS A 96 9.49 -0.64 -8.37
CA HIS A 96 9.81 -1.42 -7.17
C HIS A 96 10.11 -0.52 -5.96
N ASN A 97 10.88 0.55 -6.16
CA ASN A 97 11.19 1.50 -5.10
C ASN A 97 9.94 2.24 -4.60
N VAL A 98 9.04 2.62 -5.51
CA VAL A 98 7.76 3.24 -5.14
C VAL A 98 6.91 2.27 -4.32
N VAL A 99 6.73 1.04 -4.80
CA VAL A 99 5.94 0.02 -4.09
C VAL A 99 6.56 -0.28 -2.72
N PHE A 100 7.88 -0.43 -2.63
CA PHE A 100 8.59 -0.64 -1.38
C PHE A 100 8.41 0.53 -0.40
N GLY A 101 8.51 1.77 -0.87
CA GLY A 101 8.31 2.97 -0.03
C GLY A 101 6.86 3.09 0.47
N GLN A 102 5.88 2.81 -0.39
CA GLN A 102 4.47 2.79 0.00
C GLN A 102 4.20 1.67 1.02
N LEU A 103 4.67 0.44 0.78
CA LEU A 103 4.52 -0.65 1.73
C LEU A 103 5.17 -0.34 3.08
N SER A 104 6.36 0.24 3.09
CA SER A 104 7.04 0.66 4.32
C SER A 104 6.18 1.64 5.13
N THR A 105 5.54 2.60 4.46
CA THR A 105 4.63 3.56 5.10
C THR A 105 3.39 2.84 5.65
N PHE A 106 2.79 1.95 4.86
CA PHE A 106 1.58 1.23 5.24
C PHE A 106 1.80 0.27 6.42
N VAL A 107 2.99 -0.30 6.59
CA VAL A 107 3.36 -1.10 7.78
C VAL A 107 3.13 -0.31 9.07
N TYR A 108 3.60 0.95 9.14
CA TYR A 108 3.40 1.80 10.33
C TYR A 108 1.98 2.32 10.46
N ASN A 109 1.31 2.60 9.34
CA ASN A 109 -0.11 2.99 9.37
C ASN A 109 -0.97 1.88 9.94
N MET A 110 -0.86 0.65 9.42
CA MET A 110 -1.62 -0.48 9.92
C MET A 110 -1.35 -0.75 11.40
N ALA A 111 -0.11 -0.61 11.86
CA ALA A 111 0.22 -0.71 13.28
C ALA A 111 -0.47 0.38 14.12
N SER A 112 -0.44 1.64 13.66
CA SER A 112 -1.12 2.77 14.31
C SER A 112 -2.64 2.57 14.41
N PHE A 113 -3.21 1.86 13.43
CA PHE A 113 -4.63 1.50 13.36
C PHE A 113 -4.96 0.13 13.97
N ARG A 114 -4.07 -0.39 14.83
CA ARG A 114 -4.28 -1.57 15.67
C ARG A 114 -4.52 -2.87 14.88
N LEU A 115 -3.93 -3.00 13.69
CA LEU A 115 -3.86 -4.31 13.04
C LEU A 115 -2.78 -5.15 13.72
N SER A 116 -3.06 -6.45 13.83
CA SER A 116 -2.13 -7.40 14.41
C SER A 116 -0.88 -7.54 13.54
N ARG A 117 0.23 -7.93 14.19
CA ARG A 117 1.49 -8.26 13.49
C ARG A 117 1.26 -9.29 12.38
N HIS A 118 0.38 -10.27 12.64
CA HIS A 118 0.02 -11.29 11.66
C HIS A 118 -0.64 -10.69 10.42
N GLN A 119 -1.66 -9.84 10.58
CA GLN A 119 -2.34 -9.17 9.46
C GLN A 119 -1.37 -8.29 8.66
N ILE A 120 -0.52 -7.51 9.34
CA ILE A 120 0.46 -6.64 8.68
C ILE A 120 1.49 -7.47 7.89
N ARG A 121 1.98 -8.57 8.48
CA ARG A 121 2.91 -9.49 7.82
C ARG A 121 2.29 -10.10 6.56
N GLN A 122 1.05 -10.60 6.65
CA GLN A 122 0.35 -11.15 5.49
C GLN A 122 0.11 -10.09 4.42
N PHE A 123 -0.26 -8.88 4.83
CA PHE A 123 -0.39 -7.75 3.92
C PHE A 123 0.88 -7.47 3.13
N VAL A 124 2.00 -7.29 3.83
CA VAL A 124 3.31 -7.08 3.22
C VAL A 124 3.66 -8.23 2.27
N HIS A 125 3.50 -9.47 2.72
CA HIS A 125 3.87 -10.65 1.93
C HIS A 125 3.09 -10.70 0.61
N THR A 126 1.77 -10.58 0.68
CA THR A 126 0.88 -10.75 -0.46
C THR A 126 1.03 -9.60 -1.48
N VAL A 127 1.17 -8.35 -1.00
CA VAL A 127 1.39 -7.21 -1.90
C VAL A 127 2.79 -7.27 -2.51
N ALA A 128 3.83 -7.56 -1.72
CA ALA A 128 5.20 -7.66 -2.23
C ALA A 128 5.35 -8.75 -3.31
N LEU A 129 4.67 -9.89 -3.16
CA LEU A 129 4.62 -10.93 -4.19
C LEU A 129 3.86 -10.47 -5.43
N SER A 130 2.73 -9.77 -5.26
CA SER A 130 1.92 -9.29 -6.39
C SER A 130 2.65 -8.26 -7.27
N PHE A 131 3.60 -7.53 -6.70
CA PHE A 131 4.44 -6.57 -7.40
C PHE A 131 5.87 -7.09 -7.64
N GLU A 132 6.13 -8.37 -7.39
CA GLU A 132 7.41 -9.05 -7.62
C GLU A 132 8.63 -8.36 -6.98
N LEU A 133 8.46 -7.75 -5.80
CA LEU A 133 9.57 -7.10 -5.10
C LEU A 133 10.75 -8.06 -4.88
N SER A 134 11.97 -7.49 -4.89
CA SER A 134 13.18 -8.28 -4.69
C SER A 134 13.18 -8.94 -3.30
N GLU A 135 13.97 -10.01 -3.17
CA GLU A 135 14.12 -10.69 -1.88
C GLU A 135 14.62 -9.75 -0.78
N ASP A 136 15.61 -8.92 -1.07
CA ASP A 136 16.13 -7.92 -0.12
C ASP A 136 15.04 -6.95 0.35
N GLN A 137 14.25 -6.41 -0.59
CA GLN A 137 13.14 -5.50 -0.27
C GLN A 137 12.07 -6.20 0.57
N ARG A 138 11.72 -7.44 0.23
CA ARG A 138 10.77 -8.25 1.00
C ARG A 138 11.28 -8.54 2.41
N MET A 139 12.55 -8.92 2.55
CA MET A 139 13.17 -9.20 3.84
C MET A 139 13.25 -7.94 4.71
N ALA A 140 13.59 -6.79 4.13
CA ALA A 140 13.59 -5.51 4.84
C ALA A 140 12.19 -5.13 5.35
N LEU A 141 11.14 -5.31 4.54
CA LEU A 141 9.76 -5.06 4.98
C LEU A 141 9.35 -6.01 6.11
N LEU A 142 9.67 -7.31 6.00
CA LEU A 142 9.36 -8.28 7.05
C LEU A 142 10.12 -8.00 8.35
N ALA A 143 11.37 -7.54 8.26
CA ALA A 143 12.14 -7.09 9.41
C ALA A 143 11.50 -5.85 10.06
N ALA A 144 11.00 -4.89 9.26
CA ALA A 144 10.27 -3.73 9.77
C ALA A 144 9.00 -4.15 10.53
N VAL A 145 8.23 -5.11 10.00
CA VAL A 145 7.06 -5.68 10.70
C VAL A 145 7.48 -6.35 12.02
N ALA A 146 8.59 -7.08 12.03
CA ALA A 146 9.12 -7.71 13.23
C ALA A 146 9.61 -6.69 14.28
N ALA A 147 10.06 -5.51 13.86
CA ALA A 147 10.53 -4.45 14.74
C ALA A 147 9.39 -3.58 15.32
N LEU A 148 8.15 -3.73 14.83
CA LEU A 148 7.03 -2.94 15.34
C LEU A 148 6.82 -3.16 16.84
N SER A 149 6.65 -2.08 17.58
CA SER A 149 6.18 -2.09 18.97
C SER A 149 4.66 -2.07 18.97
N ILE A 150 4.04 -3.25 18.97
CA ILE A 150 2.58 -3.41 19.01
C ILE A 150 2.22 -3.65 20.47
N GLU A 151 1.50 -2.72 21.08
CA GLU A 151 1.01 -2.84 22.46
C GLU A 151 0.05 -4.03 22.55
N ASN A 152 0.52 -5.09 23.21
CA ASN A 152 -0.13 -6.32 23.67
C ASN A 152 -1.05 -7.07 22.68
N GLU A 153 -0.59 -8.27 22.29
CA GLU A 153 -1.38 -9.35 21.67
C GLU A 153 -2.44 -9.96 22.63
N GLU A 154 -2.50 -9.49 23.89
CA GLU A 154 -3.38 -10.03 24.95
C GLU A 154 -4.84 -9.61 24.84
N ASP A 155 -5.16 -8.53 24.11
CA ASP A 155 -6.54 -8.26 23.70
C ASP A 155 -6.79 -9.04 22.41
N GLY A 156 -7.29 -10.27 22.55
CA GLY A 156 -7.84 -11.12 21.48
C GLY A 156 -9.03 -10.50 20.75
N ARG A 157 -8.96 -9.22 20.40
CA ARG A 157 -9.90 -8.47 19.57
C ARG A 157 -9.36 -8.26 18.16
N ALA A 158 -8.38 -9.07 17.74
CA ALA A 158 -8.21 -9.31 16.32
C ALA A 158 -9.45 -10.05 15.81
N ILE A 159 -10.38 -9.26 15.27
CA ILE A 159 -11.34 -9.61 14.22
C ILE A 159 -12.66 -10.27 14.67
N LEU A 160 -13.68 -9.44 14.91
CA LEU A 160 -15.09 -9.79 14.65
C LEU A 160 -15.73 -8.61 13.91
N GLY A 161 -15.47 -8.50 12.61
CA GLY A 161 -16.13 -7.52 11.76
C GLY A 161 -15.46 -7.34 10.40
N GLY A 162 -16.25 -7.44 9.33
CA GLY A 162 -15.84 -7.20 7.95
C GLY A 162 -15.02 -8.33 7.30
N ASP A 163 -14.34 -7.99 6.21
CA ASP A 163 -13.51 -8.88 5.38
C ASP A 163 -12.13 -9.19 5.99
N ALA A 164 -11.96 -8.98 7.28
CA ALA A 164 -10.68 -9.10 7.95
C ALA A 164 -10.07 -10.51 7.87
N ALA A 165 -10.89 -11.56 7.72
CA ALA A 165 -10.41 -12.92 7.44
C ALA A 165 -9.61 -12.99 6.12
N LEU A 166 -9.90 -12.14 5.15
CA LEU A 166 -9.23 -12.10 3.86
C LEU A 166 -7.73 -11.81 3.98
N PHE A 167 -7.27 -11.13 5.04
CA PHE A 167 -5.84 -10.98 5.31
C PHE A 167 -5.12 -12.33 5.41
N THR A 168 -5.84 -13.39 5.80
CA THR A 168 -5.29 -14.73 5.98
C THR A 168 -5.76 -15.73 4.93
N THR A 169 -6.93 -15.51 4.33
CA THR A 169 -7.59 -16.51 3.46
C THR A 169 -7.54 -16.19 1.98
N ALA A 170 -7.09 -15.01 1.58
CA ALA A 170 -7.17 -14.54 0.20
C ALA A 170 -5.91 -13.77 -0.22
N ILE A 171 -5.58 -13.85 -1.51
CA ILE A 171 -4.49 -13.06 -2.08
C ILE A 171 -4.96 -11.64 -2.46
N PHE A 172 -4.02 -10.73 -2.66
CA PHE A 172 -4.28 -9.30 -2.88
C PHE A 172 -5.26 -9.00 -4.04
N PRO A 173 -5.19 -9.71 -5.19
CA PRO A 173 -6.20 -9.56 -6.23
C PRO A 173 -7.63 -9.95 -5.79
N GLU A 174 -7.76 -10.87 -4.84
CA GLU A 174 -9.05 -11.39 -4.36
C GLU A 174 -9.70 -10.48 -3.33
N TRP A 175 -8.93 -9.73 -2.53
CA TRP A 175 -9.48 -8.69 -1.65
C TRP A 175 -10.32 -7.68 -2.43
N ARG A 176 -9.99 -7.45 -3.69
CA ARG A 176 -10.68 -6.49 -4.54
C ARG A 176 -11.97 -7.01 -5.17
N LYS A 177 -12.22 -8.32 -5.11
CA LYS A 177 -13.47 -8.92 -5.62
C LYS A 177 -14.63 -8.69 -4.66
N THR A 178 -14.36 -8.47 -3.38
CA THR A 178 -15.35 -8.24 -2.32
C THR A 178 -15.63 -6.76 -2.06
N ALA A 179 -14.86 -5.86 -2.67
CA ALA A 179 -15.03 -4.41 -2.51
C ALA A 179 -16.38 -3.93 -3.10
N PRO A 180 -17.05 -2.92 -2.48
CA PRO A 180 -18.25 -2.29 -3.03
C PRO A 180 -18.03 -1.77 -4.47
N PRO A 181 -19.10 -1.64 -5.27
CA PRO A 181 -19.01 -1.10 -6.63
C PRO A 181 -18.33 0.27 -6.64
N LYS A 182 -17.23 0.36 -7.40
CA LYS A 182 -16.21 1.41 -7.28
C LYS A 182 -16.66 2.78 -7.74
N ASP A 183 -16.13 3.78 -7.04
CA ASP A 183 -16.02 5.16 -7.50
C ASP A 183 -15.18 5.23 -8.80
N THR A 184 -15.80 5.67 -9.89
CA THR A 184 -15.28 5.68 -11.28
C THR A 184 -13.92 6.41 -11.40
N ALA A 185 -13.67 7.38 -10.52
CA ALA A 185 -12.43 8.14 -10.47
C ALA A 185 -11.21 7.30 -10.05
N MET A 186 -11.41 6.26 -9.22
CA MET A 186 -10.33 5.34 -8.82
C MET A 186 -9.89 4.46 -10.00
N GLN A 187 -10.84 3.99 -10.82
CA GLN A 187 -10.52 3.22 -12.03
C GLN A 187 -9.68 4.02 -13.02
N ALA A 188 -9.91 5.33 -13.13
CA ALA A 188 -9.10 6.18 -14.01
C ALA A 188 -7.67 6.38 -13.46
N LEU A 189 -7.51 6.67 -12.16
CA LEU A 189 -6.20 6.99 -11.57
C LEU A 189 -5.32 5.75 -11.39
N VAL A 190 -5.89 4.69 -10.80
CA VAL A 190 -5.24 3.40 -10.62
C VAL A 190 -5.14 2.69 -11.98
N GLY A 191 -6.14 2.80 -12.85
CA GLY A 191 -6.08 2.25 -14.20
C GLY A 191 -5.05 2.94 -15.07
N HIS A 192 -4.86 4.26 -15.03
CA HIS A 192 -3.82 4.92 -15.83
C HIS A 192 -2.41 4.65 -15.28
N GLY A 193 -2.20 4.69 -13.96
CA GLY A 193 -0.92 4.36 -13.33
C GLY A 193 -0.56 2.87 -13.42
N LEU A 194 -1.51 1.98 -13.14
CA LEU A 194 -1.31 0.53 -13.22
C LEU A 194 -1.45 -0.02 -14.63
N SER A 195 -2.18 0.56 -15.59
CA SER A 195 -2.16 0.07 -17.00
C SER A 195 -0.81 0.31 -17.66
N ARG A 196 -0.12 1.40 -17.29
CA ARG A 196 1.28 1.66 -17.63
C ARG A 196 2.22 0.60 -17.05
N ILE A 197 1.86 0.01 -15.91
CA ILE A 197 2.54 -1.13 -15.27
C ILE A 197 2.05 -2.49 -15.82
N LYS A 198 0.79 -2.60 -16.23
CA LYS A 198 0.18 -3.84 -16.74
C LYS A 198 0.86 -4.27 -18.03
N GLY A 199 1.34 -3.33 -18.85
CA GLY A 199 2.23 -3.62 -19.97
C GLY A 199 3.61 -4.20 -19.58
N ILE A 200 4.08 -3.95 -18.35
CA ILE A 200 5.34 -4.48 -17.78
C ILE A 200 5.16 -5.93 -17.33
N PHE A 201 4.00 -6.28 -16.74
CA PHE A 201 3.76 -7.61 -16.15
C PHE A 201 2.93 -8.57 -17.03
N ASP A 202 1.97 -8.09 -17.84
CA ASP A 202 1.05 -8.97 -18.59
C ASP A 202 1.53 -9.32 -20.01
N ARG A 203 2.51 -8.62 -20.59
CA ARG A 203 2.69 -8.65 -22.05
C ARG A 203 4.02 -9.09 -22.63
N ASP A 204 5.07 -9.38 -21.86
CA ASP A 204 6.32 -9.94 -22.45
C ASP A 204 7.29 -10.62 -21.46
N MET A 205 6.85 -10.98 -20.26
CA MET A 205 7.80 -11.46 -19.25
C MET A 205 7.54 -12.92 -18.90
N ASP A 206 8.26 -13.81 -19.58
CA ASP A 206 8.79 -14.98 -18.89
C ASP A 206 9.32 -14.49 -17.53
N LYS A 207 8.87 -15.10 -16.43
CA LYS A 207 9.21 -14.68 -15.05
C LYS A 207 10.73 -14.53 -14.82
N ALA A 208 11.53 -15.22 -15.64
CA ALA A 208 12.98 -15.09 -15.71
C ALA A 208 13.43 -13.67 -16.13
N SER A 209 12.73 -13.02 -17.06
CA SER A 209 13.13 -11.75 -17.66
C SER A 209 13.08 -10.57 -16.66
N SER A 210 12.14 -10.54 -15.71
CA SER A 210 12.01 -9.41 -14.77
C SER A 210 13.13 -9.46 -13.73
N GLN A 211 13.42 -10.66 -13.23
CA GLN A 211 14.54 -10.91 -12.34
C GLN A 211 15.89 -10.73 -13.05
N VAL A 212 15.99 -11.11 -14.32
CA VAL A 212 17.18 -10.87 -15.15
C VAL A 212 17.39 -9.38 -15.43
N LEU A 213 16.33 -8.60 -15.66
CA LEU A 213 16.43 -7.15 -15.82
C LEU A 213 16.85 -6.46 -14.52
N LEU A 214 16.33 -6.90 -13.37
CA LEU A 214 16.77 -6.43 -12.05
C LEU A 214 18.22 -6.80 -11.77
N ALA A 215 18.62 -8.04 -12.05
CA ALA A 215 20.00 -8.49 -11.92
C ALA A 215 20.93 -7.66 -12.83
N ASN A 216 20.57 -7.47 -14.10
CA ASN A 216 21.37 -6.67 -15.04
C ASN A 216 21.46 -5.19 -14.63
N ALA A 217 20.39 -4.60 -14.10
CA ALA A 217 20.42 -3.23 -13.57
C ALA A 217 21.36 -3.11 -12.36
N GLN A 218 21.33 -4.11 -11.45
CA GLN A 218 22.26 -4.18 -10.33
C GLN A 218 23.71 -4.32 -10.80
N THR A 219 23.99 -5.18 -11.79
CA THR A 219 25.35 -5.35 -12.34
C THR A 219 25.87 -4.08 -13.00
N ILE A 220 25.02 -3.33 -13.72
CA ILE A 220 25.38 -2.05 -14.36
C ILE A 220 25.69 -0.97 -13.30
N LEU A 221 24.90 -0.89 -12.24
CA LEU A 221 25.13 0.02 -11.10
C LEU A 221 26.42 -0.33 -10.34
N TRP A 222 26.78 -1.61 -10.26
CA TRP A 222 27.99 -2.05 -9.56
C TRP A 222 29.23 -1.89 -10.44
N GLY A 223 29.14 -2.16 -11.74
CA GLY A 223 30.24 -1.97 -12.70
C GLY A 223 30.67 -0.49 -12.84
N THR A 224 29.73 0.45 -12.68
CA THR A 224 30.05 1.89 -12.68
C THR A 224 30.71 2.36 -11.37
N ARG A 225 30.61 1.60 -10.27
CA ARG A 225 31.20 1.92 -8.96
C ARG A 225 32.69 1.53 -8.86
N TRP A 226 33.18 0.64 -9.71
CA TRP A 226 34.59 0.17 -9.73
C TRP A 226 35.41 0.71 -10.91
N SER A 227 34.85 1.63 -11.71
CA SER A 227 35.52 2.26 -12.86
C SER A 227 35.84 3.74 -12.63
N LYS A 228 35.90 4.18 -11.36
CA LYS A 228 36.45 5.48 -10.96
C LYS A 228 37.62 5.29 -10.00
#